data_AF-A0A357NDM1-F1
#
_entry.id   AF-A0A357NDM1-F1
#
_cell.length_a   1.000
_cell.length_b   1.000
_cell.length_c   1.000
_cell.angle_alpha   90.00
_cell.angle_beta   90.00
_cell.angle_gamma   90.00
#
_symmetry.space_group_name_H-M   'P 1'
#
loop_
_entity.id
_entity.type
_entity.pdbx_description
1 polymer ?
#
loop_
_entity_poly.entity_id
_entity_poly.type
_entity_poly.pdbx_seq_one_letter_code
_entity_poly.pdbx_strand_id
1 'polypeptide(L)' 'EFAGLGMRASAPVDLGSRCTVFMNSRVRQAQKEGAGLADISAGLAIATVKNALFKVLRVKNSADLGK' A
#
# COMPACT_ATOMS: atom_id res chain seq x y z
N GLU A 1 -14.18 0.73 7.39
CA GLU A 1 -14.59 0.08 6.12
C GLU A 1 -13.40 -0.28 5.22
N PHE A 2 -12.57 0.70 4.83
CA PHE A 2 -11.36 0.53 4.01
C PHE A 2 -10.45 -0.65 4.41
N ALA A 3 -10.04 -0.73 5.68
CA ALA A 3 -9.17 -1.81 6.15
C ALA A 3 -9.84 -3.20 5.99
N GLY A 4 -11.14 -3.28 6.29
CA GLY A 4 -11.91 -4.52 6.11
C GLY A 4 -12.08 -4.92 4.64
N LEU A 5 -12.13 -3.96 3.72
CA LEU A 5 -12.08 -4.22 2.28
C LEU A 5 -10.71 -4.76 1.85
N GLY A 6 -9.62 -4.14 2.33
CA GLY A 6 -8.26 -4.59 2.04
C GLY A 6 -7.97 -6.02 2.52
N MET A 7 -8.56 -6.44 3.63
CA MET A 7 -8.45 -7.82 4.13
C MET A 7 -9.07 -8.88 3.19
N ARG A 8 -9.94 -8.47 2.26
CA ARG A 8 -10.56 -9.35 1.26
C ARG A 8 -9.85 -9.33 -0.10
N ALA A 9 -8.74 -8.60 -0.21
CA ALA A 9 -7.94 -8.52 -1.43
C ALA A 9 -7.33 -9.87 -1.78
N SER A 10 -7.34 -10.22 -3.07
CA SER A 10 -6.70 -11.44 -3.58
C SER A 10 -5.38 -11.12 -4.30
N ALA A 11 -5.25 -9.92 -4.85
CA ALA A 11 -4.06 -9.44 -5.55
C ALA A 11 -3.83 -7.94 -5.29
N PRO A 12 -3.32 -7.57 -4.10
CA PRO A 12 -3.09 -6.17 -3.74
C PRO A 12 -2.27 -5.40 -4.78
N VAL A 13 -2.74 -4.22 -5.16
CA VAL A 13 -2.07 -3.39 -6.18
C VAL A 13 -0.77 -2.82 -5.63
N ASP A 14 0.33 -2.95 -6.36
CA ASP A 14 1.56 -2.23 -6.02
C ASP A 14 1.45 -0.77 -6.46
N LEU A 15 1.22 0.11 -5.48
CA LEU A 15 1.17 1.55 -5.69
C LEU A 15 2.55 2.22 -5.59
N GLY A 16 3.58 1.42 -5.32
CA GLY A 16 4.94 1.89 -5.08
C GLY A 16 5.07 2.75 -3.84
N SER A 17 6.19 3.46 -3.75
CA SER A 17 6.54 4.31 -2.60
C SER A 17 6.80 5.76 -3.01
N ARG A 18 6.27 6.25 -4.14
CA ARG A 18 6.46 7.67 -4.54
C ARG A 18 5.43 8.59 -3.85
N CYS A 19 5.59 9.90 -4.02
CA CYS A 19 4.71 10.91 -3.42
C CYS A 19 3.23 10.72 -3.81
N THR A 20 2.34 11.27 -2.98
CA THR A 20 0.87 11.09 -3.04
C THR A 20 0.26 11.43 -4.39
N VAL A 21 0.86 12.35 -5.15
CA VAL A 21 0.45 12.68 -6.53
C VAL A 21 0.61 11.47 -7.46
N PHE A 22 1.75 10.78 -7.42
CA PHE A 22 1.94 9.57 -8.24
C PHE A 22 1.09 8.41 -7.73
N MET A 23 0.85 8.35 -6.42
CA MET A 23 -0.03 7.33 -5.84
C MET A 23 -1.46 7.49 -6.35
N ASN A 24 -1.99 8.71 -6.39
CA ASN A 24 -3.30 9.01 -6.97
C ASN A 24 -3.38 8.65 -8.45
N SER A 25 -2.33 8.96 -9.23
CA SER A 25 -2.27 8.58 -10.64
C SER A 25 -2.26 7.06 -10.82
N ARG A 26 -1.53 6.32 -9.96
CA ARG A 26 -1.48 4.86 -9.97
C ARG A 26 -2.81 4.22 -9.57
N VAL A 27 -3.49 4.76 -8.56
CA VAL A 27 -4.83 4.31 -8.17
C VAL A 27 -5.81 4.47 -9.33
N ARG A 28 -5.83 5.63 -10.00
CA ARG A 28 -6.68 5.85 -11.17
C ARG A 28 -6.35 4.89 -12.32
N GLN A 29 -5.07 4.60 -12.53
CA GLN A 29 -4.64 3.65 -13.56
C GLN A 29 -5.09 2.22 -13.22
N ALA A 30 -4.89 1.77 -11.98
CA ALA A 30 -5.32 0.46 -11.52
C ALA A 30 -6.84 0.28 -11.65
N GLN A 31 -7.62 1.32 -11.35
CA GLN A 31 -9.07 1.32 -11.57
C GLN A 31 -9.42 1.12 -13.05
N LYS A 32 -8.71 1.78 -13.97
CA LYS A 32 -8.90 1.61 -15.43
C LYS A 32 -8.51 0.22 -15.91
N GLU A 33 -7.52 -0.39 -15.27
CA GLU A 33 -7.07 -1.77 -15.54
C GLU A 33 -7.98 -2.83 -14.89
N GLY A 34 -9.05 -2.41 -14.20
CA GLY A 34 -10.04 -3.30 -13.61
C GLY A 34 -9.67 -3.83 -12.23
N ALA A 35 -8.68 -3.23 -11.55
CA ALA A 35 -8.33 -3.63 -10.20
C ALA A 35 -9.50 -3.43 -9.24
N GLY A 36 -9.77 -4.45 -8.42
CA GLY A 36 -10.84 -4.43 -7.44
C GLY A 36 -10.61 -3.38 -6.35
N LEU A 37 -11.70 -2.89 -5.77
CA LEU A 37 -11.64 -1.93 -4.66
C LEU A 37 -10.88 -2.49 -3.45
N ALA A 38 -11.02 -3.80 -3.21
CA ALA A 38 -10.30 -4.52 -2.17
C ALA A 38 -8.78 -4.50 -2.40
N ASP A 39 -8.35 -4.81 -3.64
CA ASP A 39 -6.93 -4.88 -4.01
C ASP A 39 -6.24 -3.50 -3.96
N ILE A 40 -6.94 -2.45 -4.39
CA ILE A 40 -6.47 -1.07 -4.27
C ILE A 40 -6.36 -0.67 -2.79
N SER A 41 -7.35 -1.05 -1.98
CA SER A 41 -7.35 -0.74 -0.55
C SER A 41 -6.20 -1.43 0.18
N ALA A 42 -5.95 -2.71 -0.12
CA ALA A 42 -4.80 -3.43 0.40
C ALA A 42 -3.47 -2.80 -0.07
N GLY A 43 -3.36 -2.42 -1.35
CA GLY A 43 -2.19 -1.75 -1.90
C GLY A 43 -1.83 -0.45 -1.16
N LEU A 44 -2.83 0.40 -0.90
CA LEU A 44 -2.68 1.64 -0.14
C LEU A 44 -2.25 1.39 1.32
N ALA A 45 -2.83 0.38 1.98
CA ALA A 45 -2.47 0.01 3.33
C ALA A 45 -1.01 -0.47 3.42
N ILE A 46 -0.61 -1.36 2.50
CA ILE A 46 0.77 -1.86 2.39
C ILE A 46 1.75 -0.72 2.14
N ALA A 47 1.44 0.19 1.20
CA ALA A 47 2.28 1.34 0.89
C ALA A 47 2.46 2.24 2.13
N THR A 48 1.40 2.46 2.90
CA THR A 48 1.43 3.24 4.15
C THR A 48 2.36 2.59 5.18
N VAL A 49 2.20 1.29 5.43
CA VAL A 49 3.04 0.56 6.40
C VAL A 49 4.51 0.54 5.97
N LYS A 50 4.80 0.27 4.68
CA LYS A 50 6.17 0.31 4.15
C LYS A 50 6.80 1.70 4.29
N ASN A 51 6.05 2.76 4.03
CA ASN A 51 6.53 4.12 4.21
C ASN A 51 6.85 4.42 5.68
N ALA A 52 5.99 4.00 6.61
CA ALA A 52 6.24 4.14 8.04
C ALA A 52 7.51 3.41 8.47
N LEU A 53 7.65 2.13 8.11
CA LEU A 53 8.80 1.31 8.51
C LEU A 53 10.12 1.80 7.91
N PHE A 54 10.16 2.05 6.60
CA PHE A 54 11.44 2.24 5.91
C PHE A 54 11.84 3.70 5.74
N LYS A 55 10.88 4.64 5.71
CA LYS A 55 11.21 6.06 5.51
C LYS A 55 11.14 6.88 6.80
N VAL A 56 10.14 6.62 7.62
CA VAL A 56 9.96 7.33 8.90
C VAL A 56 10.83 6.70 9.97
N LEU A 57 10.60 5.42 10.26
CA LEU A 57 11.33 4.68 11.30
C LEU A 57 12.73 4.25 10.85
N ARG A 58 13.01 4.29 9.53
CA ARG A 58 14.32 3.96 8.93
C ARG A 58 14.86 2.60 9.36
N VAL A 59 13.97 1.62 9.48
CA VAL A 59 14.30 0.26 9.85
C VAL A 59 15.19 -0.34 8.77
N LYS A 60 16.42 -0.70 9.15
CA LYS A 60 17.40 -1.32 8.23
C LYS A 60 17.31 -2.83 8.20
N ASN A 61 16.94 -3.44 9.32
CA ASN A 61 16.77 -4.88 9.46
C ASN A 61 15.43 -5.17 10.13
N SER A 62 14.65 -6.08 9.57
CA SER A 62 13.39 -6.53 10.17
C SER A 62 13.60 -7.19 11.53
N ALA A 63 14.79 -7.73 11.81
CA ALA A 63 15.14 -8.28 13.12
C ALA A 63 15.16 -7.23 14.24
N ASP A 64 15.23 -5.94 13.90
CA ASP A 64 15.23 -4.84 14.88
C ASP A 64 13.81 -4.39 15.25
N LEU A 65 12.77 -4.93 14.59
CA LEU A 65 11.37 -4.61 14.88
C LEU A 65 10.84 -5.48 16.03
N GLY A 66 10.47 -4.85 17.14
CA GLY A 66 9.74 -5.50 18.24
C GLY A 66 10.59 -6.11 19.35
N LYS A 67 11.76 -5.53 19.65
CA LYS A 67 12.38 -5.68 20.99
C LYS A 67 11.59 -4.91 22.05
#